data_AF-A0A1Y3ESS4-F1
#
_entry.id   AF-A0A1Y3ESS4-F1
#
_cell.length_a   1.000
_cell.length_b   1.000
_cell.length_c   1.000
_cell.angle_alpha   90.00
_cell.angle_beta   90.00
_cell.angle_gamma   90.00
#
_symmetry.space_group_name_H-M   'P 1'
#
loop_
_entity.id
_entity.type
_entity.pdbx_description
1 polymer ?
#
loop_
_entity_poly.entity_id
_entity_poly.type
_entity_poly.pdbx_seq_one_letter_code
_entity_poly.pdbx_strand_id
1 'polypeptide(L)'
;MIVLDVAERVVHYYCSLREHNTVVLSSLLSLVELSGKHTGCTSWKIETHDGAPVQTNAFDCGPFSCLFLKHLLHGIDMNFGDRESAALRTDLKFMIDAVSTPV
;
A
#
# COMPACT_ATOMS: atom_id res chain seq x y z
N MET A 1 1.28 3.49 0.54
CA MET A 1 1.07 2.16 1.13
C MET A 1 2.42 1.48 1.35
N ILE A 2 2.60 0.81 2.48
CA ILE A 2 3.80 0.00 2.76
C ILE A 2 3.38 -1.45 2.96
N VAL A 3 4.13 -2.38 2.37
CA VAL A 3 3.94 -3.83 2.54
C VAL A 3 5.25 -4.42 3.05
N LEU A 4 5.16 -5.17 4.14
CA LEU A 4 6.27 -5.93 4.70
C LEU A 4 6.18 -7.36 4.18
N ASP A 5 7.04 -7.71 3.23
CA ASP A 5 7.24 -9.09 2.81
C ASP A 5 8.28 -9.74 3.72
N VAL A 6 7.80 -10.55 4.67
CA VAL A 6 8.66 -11.22 5.66
C VAL A 6 9.44 -12.39 5.04
N ALA A 7 8.90 -13.03 4.00
CA ALA A 7 9.55 -14.17 3.36
C ALA A 7 10.79 -13.70 2.60
N GLU A 8 10.63 -12.64 1.80
CA GLU A 8 11.69 -12.07 0.98
C GLU A 8 12.51 -10.99 1.71
N ARG A 9 12.06 -10.58 2.91
CA ARG A 9 12.67 -9.53 3.75
C ARG A 9 12.74 -8.19 3.02
N VAL A 10 11.62 -7.82 2.41
CA VAL A 10 11.49 -6.60 1.61
C VAL A 10 10.42 -5.69 2.17
N VAL A 11 10.75 -4.41 2.29
CA VAL A 11 9.79 -3.34 2.53
C VAL A 11 9.43 -2.76 1.17
N HIS A 12 8.24 -3.10 0.66
CA HIS A 12 7.74 -2.51 -0.58
C HIS A 12 6.99 -1.22 -0.28
N TYR A 13 7.32 -0.16 -1.02
CA TYR A 13 6.68 1.14 -0.90
C TYR A 13 5.99 1.54 -2.21
N TYR A 14 4.68 1.75 -2.11
CA TYR A 14 3.83 2.20 -3.20
C TYR A 14 3.28 3.59 -2.87
N CYS A 15 3.51 4.56 -3.75
CA CYS A 15 3.10 5.95 -3.56
C CYS A 15 2.42 6.47 -4.81
N SER A 16 1.09 6.64 -4.74
CA SER A 16 0.29 7.18 -5.84
C SER A 16 0.57 8.67 -6.13
N LEU A 17 1.34 9.35 -5.28
CA LEU A 17 1.78 10.74 -5.46
C LEU A 17 3.23 10.86 -5.97
N ARG A 18 3.94 9.75 -6.19
CA ARG A 18 5.37 9.71 -6.57
C ARG A 18 6.32 10.43 -5.60
N GLU A 19 5.92 10.56 -4.35
CA GLU A 19 6.79 11.10 -3.31
C GLU A 19 7.66 10.00 -2.74
N HIS A 20 8.95 10.28 -2.57
CA HIS A 20 9.89 9.40 -1.87
C HIS A 20 10.13 9.94 -0.46
N ASN A 21 9.47 9.34 0.53
CA ASN A 21 9.72 9.70 1.93
C ASN A 21 10.84 8.83 2.51
N THR A 22 12.09 9.15 2.16
CA THR A 22 13.28 8.39 2.56
C THR A 22 13.47 8.33 4.09
N VAL A 23 13.05 9.36 4.82
CA VAL A 23 13.09 9.40 6.29
C VAL A 23 12.12 8.38 6.90
N VAL A 24 10.87 8.32 6.41
CA VAL A 24 9.90 7.31 6.87
C VAL A 24 10.37 5.90 6.55
N LEU A 25 10.89 5.70 5.34
CA LEU A 25 11.37 4.40 4.88
C LEU A 25 12.57 3.89 5.69
N SER A 26 13.56 4.73 5.95
CA SER A 26 14.71 4.40 6.81
C SER A 26 14.32 4.15 8.28
N SER A 27 13.37 4.93 8.80
CA SER A 27 12.85 4.73 10.16
C SER A 27 12.11 3.38 10.29
N LEU A 28 11.32 3.02 9.28
CA LEU A 28 10.62 1.75 9.26
C LEU A 28 11.60 0.57 9.13
N LEU A 29 12.62 0.69 8.27
CA LEU A 29 13.65 -0.33 8.15
C LEU A 29 14.32 -0.60 9.50
N SER A 30 14.72 0.47 10.20
CA SER A 30 15.33 0.38 11.52
C SER A 30 14.40 -0.32 12.53
N LEU A 31 13.10 -0.02 12.49
CA LEU A 31 12.10 -0.64 13.36
C LEU A 31 11.98 -2.14 13.08
N VAL A 32 11.86 -2.52 11.81
CA VAL A 32 11.70 -3.92 11.41
C VAL A 32 12.95 -4.74 11.75
N GLU A 33 14.14 -4.20 11.50
CA GLU A 33 15.41 -4.84 11.88
C GLU A 33 15.55 -4.98 13.41
N LEU A 34 15.12 -3.97 14.18
CA LEU A 34 15.12 -4.03 15.64
C LEU A 34 14.19 -5.14 16.15
N SER A 35 12.98 -5.23 15.59
CA SER A 35 12.01 -6.28 15.93
C SER A 35 12.51 -7.68 15.54
N GLY A 36 13.28 -7.80 14.45
CA GLY A 36 13.85 -9.04 13.95
C GLY A 36 15.09 -9.56 14.68
N LYS A 37 15.65 -8.80 15.65
CA LYS A 37 16.89 -9.19 16.36
C LYS A 37 16.80 -10.56 17.04
N HIS A 38 15.63 -10.89 17.58
CA HIS A 38 15.42 -12.16 18.29
C HIS A 38 15.16 -13.35 17.36
N THR A 39 14.86 -13.09 16.08
CA THR A 39 14.51 -14.11 15.08
C THR A 39 15.57 -14.23 13.97
N GLY A 40 16.66 -13.45 14.02
CA GLY A 40 17.68 -13.39 12.98
C GLY A 40 17.21 -12.71 11.69
N CYS A 41 16.08 -12.01 11.72
CA CYS A 41 15.48 -11.34 10.57
C CYS A 41 15.90 -9.85 10.53
N THR A 42 17.21 -9.58 10.38
CA THR A 42 17.79 -8.24 10.52
C THR A 42 18.36 -7.66 9.22
N SER A 43 18.26 -8.38 8.11
CA SER A 43 18.72 -7.90 6.80
C SER A 43 17.51 -7.69 5.92
N TRP A 44 17.06 -6.44 5.86
CA TRP A 44 15.91 -6.02 5.07
C TRP A 44 16.36 -5.05 3.98
N LYS A 45 15.64 -5.05 2.85
CA LYS A 45 15.82 -4.05 1.78
C LYS A 45 14.55 -3.27 1.54
N ILE A 46 14.68 -2.10 0.94
CA ILE A 46 13.56 -1.23 0.56
C ILE A 46 13.44 -1.24 -0.96
N GLU A 47 12.22 -1.45 -1.45
CA GLU A 47 11.90 -1.35 -2.87
C GLU A 47 10.80 -0.31 -3.09
N THR A 48 11.11 0.72 -3.86
CA THR A 48 10.14 1.75 -4.30
C THR A 48 9.59 1.38 -5.68
N HIS A 49 8.27 1.46 -5.84
CA HIS A 49 7.59 1.05 -7.06
C HIS A 49 7.20 2.25 -7.93
N ASP A 50 8.19 2.84 -8.60
CA ASP A 50 8.01 4.10 -9.35
C ASP A 50 7.16 3.95 -10.63
N GLY A 51 7.04 2.71 -11.12
CA GLY A 51 6.16 2.34 -12.24
C GLY A 51 4.70 2.09 -11.84
N ALA A 52 4.36 2.17 -10.56
CA ALA A 52 3.02 1.91 -10.08
C ALA A 52 2.03 3.03 -10.51
N PRO A 53 0.73 2.72 -10.64
CA PRO A 53 -0.31 3.71 -10.92
C PRO A 53 -0.28 4.95 -10.04
N VAL A 54 -0.51 6.11 -10.65
CA VAL A 54 -0.43 7.44 -10.03
C VAL A 54 -1.80 8.08 -10.08
N GLN A 55 -2.21 8.72 -8.98
CA GLN A 55 -3.46 9.48 -8.93
C GLN A 55 -3.31 10.81 -9.66
N THR A 56 -4.36 11.29 -10.32
CA THR A 56 -4.35 12.61 -10.99
C THR A 56 -4.92 13.74 -10.14
N ASN A 57 -5.45 13.43 -8.95
CA ASN A 57 -6.07 14.38 -8.04
C ASN A 57 -5.51 14.25 -6.62
N ALA A 58 -5.79 15.20 -5.72
CA ALA A 58 -5.24 15.21 -4.37
C ALA A 58 -5.98 14.29 -3.37
N PHE A 59 -7.12 13.72 -3.74
CA PHE A 59 -8.06 13.08 -2.81
C PHE A 59 -8.05 11.55 -2.88
N ASP A 60 -7.40 10.99 -3.89
CA ASP A 60 -7.48 9.56 -4.21
C ASP A 60 -6.36 8.68 -3.63
N CYS A 61 -5.54 9.22 -2.72
CA CYS A 61 -4.46 8.43 -2.10
C CYS A 61 -4.97 7.26 -1.26
N GLY A 62 -6.13 7.41 -0.62
CA GLY A 62 -6.82 6.33 0.09
C GLY A 62 -7.28 5.22 -0.85
N PRO A 63 -8.17 5.52 -1.82
CA PRO A 63 -8.60 4.55 -2.84
C PRO A 63 -7.44 3.87 -3.59
N PHE A 64 -6.41 4.62 -4.02
CA PHE A 64 -5.23 4.02 -4.66
C PHE A 64 -4.50 3.07 -3.72
N SER A 65 -4.38 3.38 -2.42
CA SER A 65 -3.81 2.46 -1.43
C SER A 65 -4.60 1.15 -1.35
N CYS A 66 -5.93 1.21 -1.38
CA CYS A 66 -6.77 0.02 -1.41
C CYS A 66 -6.65 -0.75 -2.73
N LEU A 67 -6.50 -0.06 -3.88
CA LEU A 67 -6.30 -0.71 -5.17
C LEU A 67 -4.93 -1.39 -5.26
N PHE A 68 -3.85 -0.77 -4.76
CA PHE A 68 -2.55 -1.45 -4.67
C PHE A 68 -2.68 -2.75 -3.86
N LEU A 69 -3.32 -2.69 -2.69
CA LEU A 69 -3.53 -3.86 -1.84
C LEU A 69 -4.36 -4.93 -2.55
N LYS A 70 -5.47 -4.56 -3.20
CA LYS A 70 -6.33 -5.49 -3.95
C LYS A 70 -5.56 -6.21 -5.06
N HIS A 71 -4.73 -5.49 -5.82
CA HIS A 71 -3.97 -6.10 -6.90
C HIS A 71 -2.86 -7.02 -6.38
N LEU A 72 -2.16 -6.62 -5.31
CA LEU A 72 -1.15 -7.44 -4.66
C LEU A 72 -1.72 -8.74 -4.10
N LEU A 73 -2.81 -8.68 -3.35
CA LEU A 73 -3.42 -9.86 -2.72
C LEU A 73 -3.94 -10.88 -3.74
N HIS A 74 -4.34 -10.41 -4.93
CA HIS A 74 -4.84 -11.28 -6.00
C HIS A 74 -3.77 -11.64 -7.04
N GLY A 75 -2.53 -11.14 -6.91
CA GLY A 75 -1.46 -11.41 -7.88
C GLY A 75 -1.80 -10.95 -9.31
N ILE A 76 -2.54 -9.85 -9.44
CA ILE A 76 -2.97 -9.29 -10.73
C ILE A 76 -2.18 -8.01 -11.05
N ASP A 77 -1.99 -7.75 -12.34
CA ASP A 77 -1.23 -6.60 -12.81
C ASP A 77 -1.80 -5.27 -12.29
N MET A 78 -0.90 -4.35 -11.91
CA MET A 78 -1.26 -3.01 -11.44
C MET A 78 -1.64 -2.08 -12.60
N ASN A 79 -2.69 -2.43 -13.33
CA ASN A 79 -3.22 -1.67 -14.46
C ASN A 79 -4.55 -1.00 -14.09
N PHE A 80 -4.49 0.00 -13.21
CA PHE A 80 -5.65 0.76 -12.76
C PHE A 80 -5.36 2.26 -12.75
N GLY A 81 -6.41 3.07 -12.67
CA GLY A 81 -6.30 4.52 -12.56
C GLY A 81 -7.52 5.15 -11.88
N ASP A 82 -7.81 6.40 -12.24
CA ASP A 82 -8.84 7.19 -11.57
C ASP A 82 -10.25 6.60 -11.73
N ARG A 83 -10.51 5.86 -12.81
CA ARG A 83 -11.80 5.19 -13.05
C ARG A 83 -12.06 4.10 -12.02
N GLU A 84 -11.08 3.23 -11.79
CA GLU A 84 -11.15 2.15 -10.81
C GLU A 84 -11.18 2.73 -9.39
N SER A 85 -10.45 3.82 -9.14
CA SER A 85 -10.51 4.58 -7.88
C SER A 85 -11.94 5.08 -7.61
N ALA A 86 -12.60 5.68 -8.61
CA ALA A 86 -13.97 6.17 -8.48
C ALA A 86 -15.00 5.05 -8.26
N ALA A 87 -14.86 3.93 -8.97
CA ALA A 87 -15.69 2.75 -8.76
C ALA A 87 -15.51 2.23 -7.32
N LEU A 88 -14.27 2.09 -6.87
CA LEU A 88 -13.97 1.61 -5.52
C LEU A 88 -14.55 2.51 -4.43
N ARG A 89 -14.53 3.85 -4.60
CA ARG A 89 -15.18 4.76 -3.64
C ARG A 89 -16.68 4.47 -3.51
N THR A 90 -17.35 4.21 -4.63
CA THR A 90 -18.78 3.88 -4.64
C THR A 90 -19.03 2.55 -3.93
N ASP A 91 -18.21 1.54 -4.21
CA ASP A 91 -18.31 0.22 -3.58
C ASP A 91 -18.05 0.30 -2.08
N LEU A 92 -17.00 1.02 -1.65
CA LEU A 92 -16.67 1.23 -0.24
C LEU A 92 -17.81 1.94 0.49
N LYS A 93 -18.39 2.98 -0.10
CA LYS A 93 -19.54 3.68 0.47
C LYS A 93 -20.71 2.72 0.67
N PHE A 94 -21.05 1.93 -0.36
CA PHE A 94 -22.13 0.94 -0.27
C PHE A 94 -21.88 -0.08 0.84
N MET A 95 -20.66 -0.61 0.95
CA MET A 95 -20.30 -1.56 2.00
C MET A 95 -20.39 -0.94 3.40
N ILE A 96 -19.90 0.28 3.58
CA ILE A 96 -19.97 1.00 4.86
C ILE A 96 -21.44 1.26 5.24
N ASP A 97 -22.25 1.74 4.30
CA ASP A 97 -23.66 2.02 4.55
C ASP A 97 -24.41 0.73 4.95
N ALA A 98 -24.12 -0.40 4.28
CA ALA A 98 -24.72 -1.70 4.59
C ALA A 98 -24.41 -2.23 5.99
N VAL A 99 -23.22 -1.95 6.55
CA VAL A 99 -22.87 -2.35 7.94
C VAL A 99 -23.30 -1.32 8.99
N SER A 100 -23.60 -0.08 8.57
CA SER A 100 -23.94 1.03 9.46
C SER A 100 -25.46 1.13 9.72
N THR A 101 -26.29 0.53 8.88
CA THR A 101 -27.73 0.41 9.13
C THR A 101 -28.01 -0.81 10.02
N PRO A 102 -28.41 -0.63 11.29
CA PRO A 102 -28.79 -1.76 12.14
C PRO A 102 -30.04 -2.45 11.57
N VAL A 103 -30.02 -3.79 11.55
CA VAL A 103 -31.17 -4.65 11.25
C VAL A 103 -32.16 -4.61 12.41
#